data_AF-A0A3Q9IHU7-F1
#
_entry.id   AF-A0A3Q9IHU7-F1
#
_cell.length_a   1.000
_cell.length_b   1.000
_cell.length_c   1.000
_cell.angle_alpha   90.00
_cell.angle_beta   90.00
_cell.angle_gamma   90.00
#
_symmetry.space_group_name_H-M   'P 1'
#
loop_
_entity.id
_entity.type
_entity.pdbx_description
1 polymer ?
#
loop_
_entity_poly.entity_id
_entity_poly.type
_entity_poly.pdbx_seq_one_letter_code
_entity_poly.pdbx_strand_id
1 'polypeptide(L)'
;MTGSDPHLNAWAIGQLQETQAQVDHVVFDLGVDTDVGIPGAGGVSIASEDNRQGLRTLFLTARPVLLGQVELLAELITQAPDKKPHRKIANLSATPDALRDLARVLLEAADAADELRPRPTPVG
;
A
#
# COMPACT_ATOMS: atom_id res chain seq x y z
N MET A 1 -8.15 27.21 -5.42
CA MET A 1 -9.42 26.45 -5.53
C MET A 1 -9.37 25.67 -6.83
N THR A 2 -8.78 24.48 -6.79
CA THR A 2 -8.78 23.54 -7.92
C THR A 2 -10.17 22.92 -8.00
N GLY A 3 -10.95 23.34 -8.99
CA GLY A 3 -12.30 22.84 -9.20
C GLY A 3 -12.26 21.33 -9.44
N SER A 4 -13.05 20.59 -8.67
CA SER A 4 -13.33 19.18 -8.93
C SER A 4 -13.99 19.07 -10.30
N ASP A 5 -13.24 18.60 -11.31
CA ASP A 5 -13.75 18.40 -12.66
C ASP A 5 -14.78 17.24 -12.63
N PRO A 6 -16.06 17.52 -12.92
CA PRO A 6 -17.11 16.50 -12.91
C PRO A 6 -16.84 15.36 -13.90
N HIS A 7 -16.11 15.63 -14.99
CA HIS A 7 -15.78 14.63 -16.00
C HIS A 7 -14.72 13.64 -15.53
N LEU A 8 -13.74 14.09 -14.74
CA LEU A 8 -12.73 13.22 -14.13
C LEU A 8 -13.36 12.28 -13.10
N ASN A 9 -14.29 12.79 -12.28
CA ASN A 9 -15.01 11.98 -11.31
C ASN A 9 -15.92 10.94 -11.99
N ALA A 10 -16.66 11.33 -13.03
CA ALA A 10 -17.50 10.40 -13.78
C ALA A 10 -16.70 9.32 -14.50
N TRP A 11 -15.54 9.68 -15.07
CA TRP A 11 -14.62 8.72 -15.67
C TRP A 11 -14.03 7.75 -14.63
N ALA A 12 -13.59 8.25 -13.47
CA ALA A 12 -13.04 7.41 -12.40
C ALA A 12 -14.08 6.42 -11.85
N ILE A 13 -15.33 6.87 -11.68
CA ILE A 13 -16.46 6.00 -11.29
C ILE A 13 -16.74 4.96 -12.38
N GLY A 14 -16.76 5.35 -13.65
CA GLY A 14 -16.94 4.43 -14.78
C GLY A 14 -15.84 3.38 -14.86
N GLN A 15 -14.57 3.78 -14.67
CA GLN A 15 -13.44 2.85 -14.64
C GLN A 15 -13.49 1.91 -13.44
N LEU A 16 -13.88 2.39 -12.25
CA LEU A 16 -14.09 1.55 -11.06
C LEU A 16 -15.25 0.55 -11.24
N GLN A 17 -16.29 0.90 -12.01
CA GLN A 17 -17.40 -0.01 -12.31
C GLN A 17 -17.05 -1.02 -13.40
N GLU A 18 -16.23 -0.64 -14.39
CA GLU A 18 -15.72 -1.53 -15.46
C GLU A 18 -14.59 -2.47 -14.98
N THR A 19 -13.86 -2.05 -13.94
CA THR A 19 -12.73 -2.77 -13.38
C THR A 19 -13.16 -3.41 -12.06
N GLN A 20 -13.25 -4.74 -11.98
CA GLN A 20 -13.40 -5.43 -10.69
C GLN A 20 -12.10 -5.31 -9.91
N ALA A 21 -11.91 -4.17 -9.25
CA ALA A 21 -10.73 -3.85 -8.46
C ALA A 21 -11.00 -4.17 -6.99
N GLN A 22 -10.19 -5.06 -6.42
CA GLN A 22 -10.19 -5.36 -4.98
C GLN A 22 -8.84 -4.93 -4.41
N VAL A 23 -8.87 -4.27 -3.24
CA VAL A 23 -7.66 -3.89 -2.49
C VAL A 23 -7.86 -4.30 -1.04
N ASP A 24 -6.97 -5.15 -0.54
CA ASP A 24 -6.95 -5.63 0.84
C ASP A 24 -5.60 -5.30 1.49
N HIS A 25 -5.59 -5.14 2.81
CA HIS A 25 -4.34 -4.98 3.57
C HIS A 25 -4.39 -5.69 4.93
N VAL A 26 -3.22 -6.13 5.39
CA VAL A 26 -3.03 -6.78 6.70
C VAL A 26 -1.78 -6.22 7.35
N VAL A 27 -1.89 -5.77 8.61
CA VAL A 27 -0.76 -5.34 9.44
C VAL A 27 -0.38 -6.49 10.37
N PHE A 28 0.92 -6.77 10.50
CA PHE A 28 1.42 -7.86 11.34
C PHE A 28 2.70 -7.47 12.08
N ASP A 29 2.89 -8.02 13.28
CA ASP A 29 4.14 -7.88 14.04
C ASP A 29 5.19 -8.87 13.52
N LEU A 30 6.47 -8.48 13.58
CA LEU A 30 7.56 -9.36 13.19
C LEU A 30 8.17 -10.01 14.44
N GLY A 31 7.99 -11.32 14.56
CA GLY A 31 8.73 -12.18 15.49
C GLY A 31 9.69 -13.09 14.74
N VAL A 32 10.77 -13.50 15.41
CA VAL A 32 11.36 -14.82 15.15
C VAL A 32 10.29 -15.88 15.52
N ASP A 33 10.40 -17.15 15.10
CA ASP A 33 9.46 -18.26 15.41
C ASP A 33 9.16 -18.53 16.92
N THR A 34 9.52 -17.60 17.80
CA THR A 34 9.17 -17.49 19.20
C THR A 34 8.06 -16.45 19.37
N ASP A 35 6.99 -16.76 20.11
CA ASP A 35 5.78 -15.95 20.41
C ASP A 35 5.99 -14.51 20.97
N VAL A 36 7.20 -13.94 20.89
CA VAL A 36 7.51 -12.58 21.31
C VAL A 36 7.95 -11.79 20.08
N GLY A 37 7.06 -10.93 19.57
CA GLY A 37 7.37 -9.96 18.52
C GLY A 37 8.56 -9.08 18.92
N ILE A 38 9.44 -8.75 17.97
CA ILE A 38 10.54 -7.82 18.21
C ILE A 38 9.91 -6.42 18.42
N PRO A 39 10.11 -5.77 19.58
CA PRO A 39 9.50 -4.47 19.83
C PRO A 39 9.87 -3.44 18.75
N GLY A 40 8.85 -2.85 18.13
CA GLY A 40 9.02 -1.88 17.05
C GLY A 40 9.31 -2.51 15.67
N ALA A 41 9.27 -3.84 15.53
CA ALA A 41 9.32 -4.51 14.25
C ALA A 41 7.91 -4.94 13.81
N GLY A 42 7.59 -4.72 12.54
CA GLY A 42 6.29 -5.04 11.99
C GLY A 42 6.27 -4.86 10.49
N GLY A 43 5.14 -5.16 9.88
CA GLY A 43 4.96 -5.01 8.46
C GLY A 43 3.51 -4.87 8.04
N VAL A 44 3.36 -4.53 6.76
CA VAL A 44 2.07 -4.46 6.08
C VAL A 44 2.15 -5.31 4.82
N SER A 45 1.11 -6.10 4.59
CA SER A 45 0.82 -6.72 3.30
C SER A 45 -0.30 -5.94 2.65
N ILE A 46 -0.13 -5.56 1.39
CA ILE A 46 -1.15 -4.90 0.58
C ILE A 46 -1.35 -5.75 -0.67
N ALA A 47 -2.55 -6.28 -0.85
CA ALA A 47 -2.94 -7.00 -2.05
C ALA A 47 -3.88 -6.14 -2.89
N SER A 48 -3.66 -6.12 -4.19
CA SER A 48 -4.55 -5.48 -5.14
C SER A 48 -4.71 -6.39 -6.35
N GLU A 49 -5.95 -6.63 -6.74
CA GLU A 49 -6.29 -7.38 -7.94
C GLU A 49 -7.23 -6.56 -8.81
N ASP A 50 -6.92 -6.52 -10.10
CA ASP A 50 -7.84 -6.00 -11.09
C ASP A 50 -7.76 -6.80 -12.40
N ASN A 51 -8.84 -6.78 -13.19
CA ASN A 51 -8.96 -7.56 -14.43
C ASN A 51 -8.00 -7.14 -15.56
N ARG A 52 -7.30 -6.00 -15.43
CA ARG A 52 -6.35 -5.47 -16.44
C ARG A 52 -4.90 -5.71 -16.07
N GLN A 53 -4.57 -5.57 -14.80
CA GLN A 53 -3.22 -5.60 -14.25
C GLN A 53 -2.91 -6.93 -13.55
N GLY A 54 -3.96 -7.72 -13.25
CA GLY A 54 -3.87 -8.97 -12.50
C GLY A 54 -3.58 -8.73 -11.02
N LEU A 55 -3.05 -9.75 -10.35
CA LEU A 55 -2.78 -9.71 -8.91
C LEU A 55 -1.43 -9.04 -8.62
N ARG A 56 -1.40 -8.20 -7.60
CA ARG A 56 -0.21 -7.59 -7.03
C ARG A 56 -0.25 -7.71 -5.53
N THR A 57 0.88 -8.09 -4.93
CA THR A 57 1.01 -8.15 -3.47
C THR A 57 2.33 -7.52 -3.07
N LEU A 58 2.25 -6.47 -2.25
CA LEU A 58 3.39 -5.82 -1.64
C LEU A 58 3.47 -6.24 -0.18
N PHE A 59 4.61 -6.76 0.23
CA PHE A 59 4.98 -6.93 1.62
C PHE A 59 6.04 -5.89 1.96
N LEU A 60 5.76 -5.05 2.94
CA LEU A 60 6.71 -4.09 3.47
C LEU A 60 6.92 -4.39 4.95
N THR A 61 8.14 -4.72 5.33
CA THR A 61 8.53 -5.03 6.70
C THR A 61 9.62 -4.07 7.16
N ALA A 62 9.56 -3.70 8.43
CA ALA A 62 10.51 -2.80 9.08
C ALA A 62 10.95 -3.38 10.42
N ARG A 63 12.24 -3.30 10.76
CA ARG A 63 12.73 -3.65 12.09
C ARG A 63 13.87 -2.75 12.56
N PRO A 64 13.93 -2.38 13.85
CA PRO A 64 15.06 -1.67 14.40
C PRO A 64 16.30 -2.58 14.44
N VAL A 65 17.47 -2.02 14.14
CA VAL A 65 18.76 -2.72 14.26
C VAL A 65 19.72 -1.95 15.16
N LEU A 66 20.73 -2.65 15.71
CA LEU A 66 21.61 -2.20 16.81
C LEU A 66 22.52 -0.98 16.51
N LEU A 67 22.35 -0.31 15.37
CA LEU A 67 23.13 0.86 14.96
C LEU A 67 22.30 2.14 14.83
N GLY A 68 21.12 2.18 15.46
CA GLY A 68 20.21 3.32 15.33
C GLY A 68 19.64 3.46 13.91
N GLN A 69 19.61 2.35 13.16
CA GLN A 69 19.02 2.26 11.83
C GLN A 69 17.80 1.35 11.87
N VAL A 70 17.01 1.43 10.80
CA VAL A 70 15.89 0.53 10.55
C VAL A 70 16.16 -0.21 9.26
N GLU A 71 16.09 -1.53 9.30
CA GLU A 71 16.09 -2.36 8.10
C GLU A 71 14.68 -2.44 7.53
N LEU A 72 14.58 -2.26 6.22
CA LEU A 72 13.36 -2.38 5.43
C LEU A 72 13.53 -3.51 4.43
N LEU A 73 12.56 -4.41 4.40
CA LEU A 73 12.43 -5.41 3.35
C LEU A 73 11.12 -5.11 2.60
N ALA A 74 11.24 -4.87 1.31
CA ALA A 74 10.12 -4.69 0.40
C ALA A 74 10.10 -5.85 -0.60
N GLU A 75 9.03 -6.62 -0.58
CA GLU A 75 8.80 -7.71 -1.53
C GLU A 75 7.55 -7.40 -2.35
N LEU A 76 7.71 -7.40 -3.67
CA LEU A 76 6.62 -7.21 -4.62
C LEU A 76 6.43 -8.47 -5.45
N ILE A 77 5.24 -9.06 -5.36
CA ILE A 77 4.77 -10.14 -6.21
C ILE A 77 3.78 -9.53 -7.21
N THR A 78 4.00 -9.78 -8.50
CA THR A 78 3.10 -9.36 -9.58
C THR A 78 2.73 -10.53 -10.46
N GLN A 79 1.46 -10.65 -10.81
CA GLN A 79 0.96 -11.69 -11.68
C GLN A 79 -0.04 -11.08 -12.67
N ALA A 80 0.41 -10.84 -13.90
CA ALA A 80 -0.50 -10.46 -14.97
C ALA A 80 -1.49 -11.62 -15.28
N PRO A 81 -2.66 -11.33 -15.86
CA PRO A 81 -3.63 -12.36 -16.24
C PRO A 81 -2.96 -13.46 -17.07
N ASP A 82 -3.25 -14.72 -16.74
CA ASP A 82 -2.73 -15.92 -17.41
C ASP A 82 -1.19 -16.06 -17.42
N LYS A 83 -0.47 -15.35 -16.54
CA LYS A 83 0.98 -15.48 -16.37
C LYS A 83 1.33 -16.08 -15.02
N LYS A 84 2.56 -16.60 -14.94
CA LYS A 84 3.16 -17.02 -13.67
C LYS A 84 3.53 -15.79 -12.83
N PRO A 85 3.47 -15.88 -11.49
CA PRO A 85 3.86 -14.77 -10.63
C PRO A 85 5.35 -14.46 -10.77
N HIS A 86 5.67 -13.17 -10.75
CA HIS A 86 7.02 -12.63 -10.76
C HIS A 86 7.28 -11.94 -9.42
N ARG A 87 8.45 -12.22 -8.81
CA ARG A 87 8.83 -11.74 -7.49
C ARG A 87 10.04 -10.80 -7.59
N LYS A 88 9.97 -9.64 -6.91
CA LYS A 88 11.10 -8.72 -6.70
C LYS A 88 11.26 -8.45 -5.22
N ILE A 89 12.50 -8.39 -4.76
CA ILE A 89 12.84 -8.13 -3.36
C ILE A 89 13.87 -7.02 -3.31
N ALA A 90 13.66 -6.05 -2.43
CA ALA A 90 14.61 -5.02 -2.10
C ALA A 90 14.83 -5.00 -0.59
N ASN A 91 16.11 -4.97 -0.20
CA ASN A 91 16.55 -4.79 1.17
C ASN A 91 17.23 -3.43 1.27
N LEU A 92 16.80 -2.60 2.21
CA LEU A 92 17.27 -1.25 2.41
C LEU A 92 17.49 -1.00 3.90
N SER A 93 18.36 -0.05 4.21
CA SER A 93 18.51 0.47 5.57
C SER A 93 18.22 1.96 5.53
N ALA A 94 17.46 2.44 6.50
CA ALA A 94 17.07 3.84 6.62
C ALA A 94 17.37 4.38 8.02
N THR A 95 17.59 5.68 8.12
CA THR A 95 17.62 6.34 9.43
C THR A 95 16.19 6.45 9.99
N PRO A 96 16.02 6.53 11.32
CA PRO A 96 14.71 6.77 11.92
C PRO A 96 14.02 8.03 11.40
N ASP A 97 14.78 9.10 11.14
CA ASP A 97 14.23 10.36 10.62
C ASP A 97 13.69 10.21 9.20
N ALA A 98 14.41 9.51 8.32
CA ALA A 98 13.93 9.24 6.97
C ALA A 98 12.61 8.45 6.96
N LEU A 99 12.43 7.52 7.91
CA LEU A 99 11.17 6.78 8.05
C LEU A 99 10.04 7.61 8.64
N ARG A 100 10.33 8.52 9.57
CA ARG A 100 9.33 9.48 10.07
C ARG A 100 8.86 10.42 8.96
N ASP A 101 9.77 10.91 8.13
CA ASP A 101 9.44 11.72 6.97
C ASP A 101 8.60 10.94 5.95
N LEU A 102 8.97 9.69 5.66
CA LEU A 102 8.18 8.81 4.80
C LEU A 102 6.77 8.58 5.36
N ALA A 103 6.65 8.31 6.66
CA ALA A 103 5.36 8.11 7.32
C ALA A 103 4.47 9.36 7.21
N ARG A 104 5.02 10.56 7.37
CA ARG A 104 4.28 11.81 7.17
C ARG A 104 3.75 11.92 5.74
N VAL A 105 4.58 11.67 4.73
CA VAL A 105 4.15 11.74 3.31
C VAL A 105 3.04 10.72 3.02
N LEU A 106 3.13 9.52 3.60
CA LEU A 106 2.09 8.49 3.45
C LEU A 106 0.76 8.92 4.09
N LEU A 107 0.79 9.55 5.26
CA LEU A 107 -0.40 10.08 5.93
C LEU A 107 -1.06 11.19 5.09
N GLU A 108 -0.26 12.16 4.63
CA GLU A 108 -0.76 13.24 3.78
C GLU A 108 -1.38 12.71 2.47
N ALA A 109 -0.78 11.68 1.87
CA ALA A 109 -1.31 11.03 0.68
C ALA A 109 -2.64 10.27 0.97
N ALA A 110 -2.76 9.64 2.14
CA ALA A 110 -3.97 8.96 2.55
C ALA A 110 -5.12 9.95 2.78
N ASP A 111 -4.86 11.05 3.47
CA ASP A 111 -5.85 12.11 3.73
C ASP A 111 -6.35 12.72 2.41
N ALA A 112 -5.44 13.04 1.48
CA ALA A 112 -5.80 13.55 0.16
C ALA A 112 -6.62 12.53 -0.66
N ALA A 113 -6.30 11.24 -0.57
CA ALA A 113 -7.06 10.19 -1.25
C ALA A 113 -8.48 10.04 -0.68
N ASP A 114 -8.65 10.19 0.64
CA ASP A 114 -9.96 10.17 1.30
C ASP A 114 -10.84 11.36 0.89
N GLU A 115 -10.24 12.56 0.75
CA GLU A 115 -10.95 13.74 0.25
C GLU A 115 -11.45 13.58 -1.19
N LEU A 116 -10.67 12.86 -2.02
CA LEU A 116 -11.00 12.58 -3.42
C LEU A 116 -11.94 11.38 -3.61
N ARG A 117 -12.29 10.65 -2.53
CA ARG A 117 -13.17 9.48 -2.63
C ARG A 117 -14.54 9.91 -3.21
N PRO A 118 -15.00 9.29 -4.31
CA PRO A 118 -16.30 9.62 -4.90
C PRO A 118 -17.43 9.42 -3.88
N ARG A 119 -18.21 10.47 -3.62
CA ARG A 119 -19.39 10.38 -2.76
C ARG A 119 -20.61 10.05 -3.62
N PRO A 120 -21.52 9.15 -3.19
CA PRO A 120 -22.75 8.88 -3.91
C PRO A 120 -23.58 10.17 -4.01
N THR A 121 -24.05 10.49 -5.21
CA THR A 121 -25.00 11.58 -5.43
C THR A 121 -26.34 11.20 -4.80
N PRO A 122 -26.95 12.06 -3.96
CA PRO A 122 -28.30 11.80 -3.46
C PRO A 122 -29.27 11.62 -4.63
N VAL A 123 -30.00 10.50 -4.63
CA VAL A 123 -31.10 10.29 -5.58
C VAL A 123 -32.28 11.09 -5.04
N GLY A 124 -32.58 12.22 -5.68
CA GLY A 124 -33.77 13.03 -5.44
C GLY A 124 -34.85 12.74 -6.47
#